data_AF-A0A2V7HCQ6-F1
#
_entry.id   AF-A0A2V7HCQ6-F1
#
_cell.length_a   1.000
_cell.length_b   1.000
_cell.length_c   1.000
_cell.angle_alpha   90.00
_cell.angle_beta   90.00
_cell.angle_gamma   90.00
#
_symmetry.space_group_name_H-M   'P 1'
#
loop_
_entity.id
_entity.type
_entity.pdbx_description
1 polymer ?
#
loop_
_entity_poly.entity_id
_entity_poly.type
_entity_poly.pdbx_seq_one_letter_code
_entity_poly.pdbx_strand_id
1 'polypeptide(L)'
;MQRGAAQVARPRPAGDGQAHGRAQDPRTGHVVAFYPEPVARLIDALQRLPGIGPKTAQRLTFFLLKRPAEEVRELSSALVAVKERIVYCTICFNVTDQDPCRICADPGRDSGLLCVVEEPNDLLAMERTGEFKGRYHVLLGALSPLDGIGPDDLKVRELLSALVAVKERIVYCTICFNVTDQDPCRICADPGRDSGLLCVVEEPNDLLAMERTGEFKGRYHVLLGALSPLDGIGPDDLKVRELLLRLEDGPAREVILATNPNVEGEATALYLAKLLRPLGVRVTRIARGLPVGGDLEYADQVTLTKALEGRREIS
;
A
#
# COMPACT_ATOMS: atom_id res chain seq x y z
N MET A 1 -15.48 -28.19 -33.88
CA MET A 1 -14.17 -27.56 -33.59
C MET A 1 -14.09 -27.30 -32.10
N GLN A 2 -13.52 -28.26 -31.37
CA GLN A 2 -13.36 -28.24 -29.92
C GLN A 2 -12.12 -27.43 -29.54
N ARG A 3 -12.21 -26.57 -28.51
CA ARG A 3 -11.11 -25.75 -27.99
C ARG A 3 -10.37 -26.51 -26.87
N GLY A 4 -9.05 -26.48 -26.94
CA GLY A 4 -8.13 -27.23 -26.08
C GLY A 4 -8.04 -26.72 -24.65
N ALA A 5 -8.12 -27.66 -23.71
CA ALA A 5 -7.84 -27.47 -22.30
C ALA A 5 -6.33 -27.70 -22.04
N ALA A 6 -5.68 -26.74 -21.38
CA ALA A 6 -4.31 -26.86 -20.90
C ALA A 6 -4.23 -27.92 -19.79
N GLN A 7 -3.39 -28.93 -20.01
CA GLN A 7 -3.19 -30.06 -19.09
C GLN A 7 -2.33 -29.63 -17.90
N VAL A 8 -2.92 -29.64 -16.71
CA VAL A 8 -2.20 -29.58 -15.44
C VAL A 8 -1.52 -30.93 -15.20
N ALA A 9 -0.20 -30.92 -15.11
CA ALA A 9 0.62 -32.12 -14.91
C ALA A 9 0.29 -32.79 -13.57
N ARG A 10 -0.17 -34.05 -13.61
CA ARG A 10 -0.36 -34.91 -12.43
C ARG A 10 0.99 -35.50 -11.98
N PRO A 11 1.29 -35.59 -10.68
CA PRO A 11 2.47 -36.30 -10.21
C PRO A 11 2.32 -37.82 -10.42
N ARG A 12 3.41 -38.48 -10.83
CA ARG A 12 3.51 -39.93 -11.11
C ARG A 12 3.39 -40.77 -9.83
N PRO A 13 2.89 -42.02 -9.91
CA PRO A 13 2.84 -42.92 -8.76
C PRO A 13 4.26 -43.40 -8.41
N ALA A 14 4.57 -43.40 -7.10
CA ALA A 14 5.77 -44.02 -6.58
C ALA A 14 5.63 -45.55 -6.70
N GLY A 15 6.51 -46.17 -7.50
CA GLY A 15 6.61 -47.61 -7.65
C GLY A 15 7.41 -48.25 -6.51
N ASP A 16 7.00 -49.45 -6.14
CA ASP A 16 7.69 -50.36 -5.24
C ASP A 16 9.13 -50.61 -5.72
N GLY A 17 10.09 -50.28 -4.87
CA GLY A 17 11.52 -50.37 -5.16
C GLY A 17 12.31 -50.73 -3.91
N GLN A 18 12.71 -51.99 -3.88
CA GLN A 18 13.52 -52.72 -2.91
C GLN A 18 14.62 -51.92 -2.19
N ALA A 19 14.82 -52.29 -0.92
CA ALA A 19 15.85 -51.84 -0.02
C ALA A 19 17.26 -51.98 -0.60
N HIS A 20 17.95 -50.86 -0.80
CA HIS A 20 19.40 -50.79 -0.93
C HIS A 20 19.98 -49.85 0.12
N GLY A 21 20.93 -50.39 0.89
CA GLY A 21 21.53 -49.76 2.06
C GLY A 21 22.16 -48.42 1.72
N ARG A 22 21.81 -47.40 2.51
CA ARG A 22 22.49 -46.11 2.49
C ARG A 22 23.82 -46.24 3.22
N ALA A 23 24.90 -45.98 2.48
CA ALA A 23 26.24 -45.76 3.01
C ALA A 23 26.20 -44.66 4.08
N GLN A 24 26.80 -44.96 5.24
CA GLN A 24 26.86 -44.08 6.40
C GLN A 24 27.96 -43.01 6.22
N ASP A 25 27.65 -41.76 6.53
CA ASP A 25 28.63 -40.65 6.58
C ASP A 25 29.60 -40.86 7.76
N PRO A 26 30.93 -40.91 7.54
CA PRO A 26 31.91 -41.22 8.58
C PRO A 26 32.05 -40.18 9.70
N ARG A 27 31.41 -38.99 9.58
CA ARG A 27 31.59 -37.87 10.53
C ARG A 27 30.54 -37.79 11.64
N THR A 28 29.60 -38.74 11.72
CA THR A 28 28.54 -38.80 12.75
C THR A 28 28.74 -39.87 13.83
N GLY A 29 29.85 -40.60 13.77
CA GLY A 29 30.17 -41.64 14.75
C GLY A 29 30.65 -41.04 16.05
N HIS A 30 29.79 -40.94 17.07
CA HIS A 30 30.15 -41.21 18.48
C HIS A 30 28.95 -41.15 19.47
N VAL A 31 27.76 -40.67 19.07
CA VAL A 31 26.60 -40.56 20.00
C VAL A 31 25.67 -41.78 19.95
N VAL A 32 25.67 -42.54 18.85
CA VAL A 32 24.68 -43.60 18.58
C VAL A 32 24.91 -44.88 19.40
N ALA A 33 26.11 -45.10 19.94
CA ALA A 33 26.49 -46.38 20.55
C ALA A 33 26.01 -46.61 22.01
N PHE A 34 25.44 -45.59 22.67
CA PHE A 34 25.15 -45.64 24.12
C PHE A 34 23.67 -45.53 24.50
N TYR A 35 22.77 -45.28 23.55
CA TYR A 35 21.34 -45.08 23.81
C TYR A 35 20.46 -46.08 23.06
N PRO A 36 19.27 -46.43 23.60
CA PRO A 36 18.26 -47.15 22.84
C PRO A 36 17.91 -46.42 21.55
N GLU A 37 17.62 -47.18 20.49
CA GLU A 37 17.40 -46.65 19.13
C GLU A 37 16.40 -45.47 19.06
N PRO A 38 15.22 -45.50 19.72
CA PRO A 38 14.28 -44.38 19.66
C PRO A 38 14.80 -43.10 20.31
N VAL A 39 15.65 -43.24 21.33
CA VAL A 39 16.28 -42.11 22.05
C VAL A 39 17.36 -41.48 21.18
N ALA A 40 18.21 -42.30 20.56
CA ALA A 40 19.25 -41.82 19.64
C ALA A 40 18.62 -41.07 18.44
N ARG A 41 17.56 -41.63 17.85
CA ARG A 41 16.84 -41.01 16.72
C ARG A 41 16.28 -39.64 17.06
N LEU A 42 15.69 -39.46 18.25
CA LEU A 42 15.14 -38.17 18.69
C LEU A 42 16.25 -37.14 18.95
N ILE A 43 17.38 -37.56 19.54
CA ILE A 43 18.55 -36.68 19.72
C ILE A 43 19.03 -36.16 18.37
N ASP A 44 19.20 -37.04 17.38
CA ASP A 44 19.67 -36.67 16.04
C ASP A 44 18.68 -35.74 15.33
N ALA A 45 17.37 -35.97 15.49
CA ALA A 45 16.34 -35.10 14.92
C ALA A 45 16.39 -33.68 15.52
N LEU A 46 16.53 -33.56 16.84
CA LEU A 46 16.60 -32.27 17.54
C LEU A 46 17.89 -31.49 17.21
N GLN A 47 19.01 -32.17 16.97
CA GLN A 47 20.27 -31.52 16.58
C GLN A 47 20.22 -30.84 15.20
N ARG A 48 19.25 -31.20 14.34
CA ARG A 48 19.07 -30.54 13.03
C ARG A 48 18.41 -29.18 13.14
N LEU A 49 17.85 -28.83 14.30
CA LEU A 49 17.23 -27.53 14.52
C LEU A 49 18.31 -26.46 14.74
N PRO A 50 18.15 -25.27 14.14
CA PRO A 50 19.12 -24.19 14.30
C PRO A 50 19.26 -23.82 15.79
N GLY A 51 20.50 -23.68 16.26
CA GLY A 51 20.80 -23.34 17.66
C GLY A 51 20.74 -24.49 18.67
N ILE A 52 20.45 -25.74 18.24
CA ILE A 52 20.42 -26.90 19.13
C ILE A 52 21.66 -27.79 18.93
N GLY A 53 22.61 -27.69 19.86
CA GLY A 53 23.78 -28.57 19.91
C GLY A 53 23.50 -29.94 20.58
N PRO A 54 24.45 -30.89 20.51
CA PRO A 54 24.27 -32.26 20.99
C PRO A 54 23.82 -32.40 22.45
N LYS A 55 24.42 -31.61 23.35
CA LYS A 55 24.07 -31.62 24.78
C LYS A 55 22.64 -31.12 25.04
N THR A 56 22.20 -30.11 24.28
CA THR A 56 20.85 -29.56 24.40
C THR A 56 19.82 -30.55 23.86
N ALA A 57 20.08 -31.18 22.71
CA ALA A 57 19.22 -32.22 22.13
C ALA A 57 19.07 -33.42 23.08
N GLN A 58 20.15 -33.88 23.70
CA GLN A 58 20.11 -34.92 24.73
C GLN A 58 19.22 -34.51 25.92
N ARG A 59 19.44 -33.31 26.47
CA ARG A 59 18.66 -32.79 27.61
C ARG A 59 17.16 -32.73 27.30
N LEU A 60 16.80 -32.25 26.11
CA LEU A 60 15.40 -32.19 25.65
C LEU A 60 14.79 -33.58 25.48
N THR A 61 15.54 -34.52 24.91
CA THR A 61 15.09 -35.91 24.73
C THR A 61 14.74 -36.58 26.06
N PHE A 62 15.63 -36.48 27.06
CA PHE A 62 15.37 -37.04 28.39
C PHE A 62 14.30 -36.26 29.18
N PHE A 63 14.09 -34.98 28.87
CA PHE A 63 12.96 -34.23 29.39
C PHE A 63 11.63 -34.79 28.87
N LEU A 64 11.51 -34.99 27.55
CA LEU A 64 10.32 -35.55 26.90
C LEU A 64 10.03 -36.99 27.34
N LEU A 65 11.06 -37.81 27.55
CA LEU A 65 10.90 -39.19 28.05
C LEU A 65 10.21 -39.26 29.42
N LYS A 66 10.37 -38.22 30.25
CA LYS A 66 9.77 -38.12 31.58
C LYS A 66 8.38 -37.48 31.57
N ARG A 67 7.87 -37.06 30.41
CA ARG A 67 6.53 -36.46 30.28
C ARG A 67 5.46 -37.54 30.05
N PRO A 68 4.20 -37.28 30.43
CA PRO A 68 3.07 -38.10 30.03
C PRO A 68 2.98 -38.27 28.51
N ALA A 69 2.56 -39.45 28.04
CA ALA A 69 2.45 -39.74 26.62
C ALA A 69 1.48 -38.79 25.88
N GLU A 70 0.49 -38.23 26.58
CA GLU A 70 -0.44 -37.25 26.03
C GLU A 70 0.24 -35.93 25.66
N GLU A 71 1.06 -35.35 26.55
CA GLU A 71 1.82 -34.11 26.27
C GLU A 71 2.77 -34.29 25.08
N VAL A 72 3.42 -35.45 24.98
CA VAL A 72 4.32 -35.75 23.85
C VAL A 72 3.55 -35.90 22.54
N ARG A 73 2.36 -36.50 22.56
CA ARG A 73 1.48 -36.58 21.39
C ARG A 73 0.96 -35.22 20.96
N GLU A 74 0.63 -34.34 21.91
CA GLU A 74 0.21 -32.97 21.62
C GLU A 74 1.33 -32.19 20.92
N LEU A 75 2.55 -32.22 21.46
CA LEU A 75 3.71 -31.58 20.83
C LEU A 75 3.96 -32.13 19.41
N SER A 76 3.92 -33.46 19.24
CA SER A 76 4.09 -34.09 17.93
C SER A 76 3.01 -33.64 16.95
N SER A 77 1.76 -33.55 17.41
CA SER A 77 0.63 -33.12 16.58
C SER A 77 0.76 -31.66 16.19
N ALA A 78 1.24 -30.80 17.08
CA ALA A 78 1.50 -29.40 16.80
C ALA A 78 2.59 -29.23 15.73
N LEU A 79 3.69 -29.98 15.81
CA LEU A 79 4.77 -29.95 14.81
C LEU A 79 4.27 -30.36 13.42
N VAL A 80 3.45 -31.42 13.36
CA VAL A 80 2.85 -31.89 12.11
C VAL A 80 1.86 -30.86 11.55
N ALA A 81 0.97 -30.33 12.40
CA ALA A 81 -0.04 -29.37 12.01
C ALA A 81 0.57 -28.08 11.41
N VAL A 82 1.68 -27.58 11.97
CA VAL A 82 2.40 -26.43 11.39
C VAL A 82 2.83 -26.73 9.97
N LYS A 83 3.39 -27.92 9.71
CA LYS A 83 3.88 -28.26 8.36
C LYS A 83 2.76 -28.53 7.36
N GLU A 84 1.60 -29.00 7.83
CA GLU A 84 0.46 -29.38 6.97
C GLU A 84 -0.51 -28.22 6.70
N ARG A 85 -0.71 -27.32 7.67
CA ARG A 85 -1.78 -26.31 7.61
C ARG A 85 -1.30 -24.92 7.27
N ILE A 86 -0.03 -24.61 7.56
CA ILE A 86 0.51 -23.28 7.34
C ILE A 86 0.92 -23.13 5.87
N VAL A 87 0.35 -22.12 5.25
CA VAL A 87 0.58 -21.74 3.85
C VAL A 87 1.04 -20.28 3.78
N TYR A 88 1.48 -19.86 2.59
CA TYR A 88 1.69 -18.45 2.30
C TYR A 88 0.41 -17.88 1.68
N CYS A 89 -0.01 -16.72 2.19
CA CYS A 89 -1.12 -15.95 1.62
C CYS A 89 -0.86 -15.67 0.13
N THR A 90 -1.84 -15.89 -0.75
CA THR A 90 -1.69 -15.63 -2.19
C THR A 90 -1.61 -14.14 -2.55
N ILE A 91 -1.92 -13.25 -1.60
CA ILE A 91 -1.92 -11.80 -1.80
C ILE A 91 -0.61 -11.17 -1.30
N CYS A 92 -0.24 -11.40 -0.05
CA CYS A 92 0.89 -10.71 0.58
C CYS A 92 2.08 -11.61 0.92
N PHE A 93 1.98 -12.92 0.68
CA PHE A 93 3.01 -13.92 1.01
C PHE A 93 3.37 -14.02 2.50
N ASN A 94 2.55 -13.46 3.40
CA ASN A 94 2.67 -13.74 4.83
C ASN A 94 2.28 -15.20 5.15
N VAL A 95 2.84 -15.72 6.23
CA VAL A 95 2.53 -17.04 6.78
C VAL A 95 1.15 -17.00 7.44
N THR A 96 0.28 -17.94 7.08
CA THR A 96 -1.11 -17.97 7.54
C THR A 96 -1.71 -19.38 7.49
N ASP A 97 -2.78 -19.60 8.25
CA ASP A 97 -3.62 -20.81 8.24
C ASP A 97 -4.91 -20.64 7.41
N GLN A 98 -5.11 -19.47 6.79
CA GLN A 98 -6.26 -19.14 5.96
C GLN A 98 -5.82 -18.28 4.76
N ASP A 99 -6.40 -18.53 3.60
CA ASP A 99 -6.05 -17.80 2.38
C ASP A 99 -7.30 -17.15 1.76
N PRO A 100 -7.39 -15.81 1.68
CA PRO A 100 -6.39 -14.82 2.10
C PRO A 100 -6.18 -14.70 3.62
N CYS A 101 -4.99 -14.23 4.02
CA CYS A 101 -4.68 -13.99 5.43
C CYS A 101 -5.58 -12.90 6.03
N ARG A 102 -5.71 -12.88 7.36
CA ARG A 102 -6.60 -11.95 8.09
C ARG A 102 -6.36 -10.47 7.77
N ILE A 103 -5.09 -10.08 7.57
CA ILE A 103 -4.73 -8.69 7.25
C ILE A 103 -5.19 -8.33 5.83
N CYS A 104 -5.07 -9.25 4.88
CA CYS A 104 -5.51 -9.00 3.50
C CYS A 104 -7.05 -9.01 3.37
N ALA A 105 -7.73 -9.82 4.18
CA ALA A 105 -9.19 -9.91 4.20
C ALA A 105 -9.88 -8.75 4.93
N ASP A 106 -9.14 -7.98 5.73
CA ASP A 106 -9.68 -6.87 6.52
C ASP A 106 -10.08 -5.67 5.63
N PRO A 107 -11.39 -5.32 5.56
CA PRO A 107 -11.86 -4.19 4.76
C PRO A 107 -11.51 -2.83 5.38
N GLY A 108 -11.11 -2.78 6.65
CA GLY A 108 -10.68 -1.56 7.32
C GLY A 108 -9.25 -1.12 6.98
N ARG A 109 -8.51 -1.90 6.19
CA ARG A 109 -7.13 -1.60 5.79
C ARG A 109 -7.09 -0.67 4.59
N ASP A 110 -6.19 0.31 4.66
CA ASP A 110 -5.92 1.23 3.57
C ASP A 110 -5.19 0.51 2.42
N SER A 111 -5.82 0.40 1.25
CA SER A 111 -5.23 -0.20 0.06
C SER A 111 -4.25 0.73 -0.67
N GLY A 112 -4.18 2.01 -0.31
CA GLY A 112 -3.21 2.98 -0.84
C GLY A 112 -1.84 2.93 -0.15
N LEU A 113 -1.73 2.21 0.98
CA LEU A 113 -0.50 2.09 1.76
C LEU A 113 -0.02 0.64 1.76
N LEU A 114 1.22 0.41 1.31
CA LEU A 114 1.85 -0.91 1.27
C LEU A 114 3.19 -0.90 2.00
N CYS A 115 3.32 -1.72 3.05
CA CYS A 115 4.58 -1.95 3.76
C CYS A 115 5.24 -3.22 3.23
N VAL A 116 6.39 -3.07 2.57
CA VAL A 116 7.20 -4.19 2.09
C VAL A 116 8.16 -4.61 3.20
N VAL A 117 8.16 -5.90 3.54
CA VAL A 117 9.04 -6.46 4.55
C VAL A 117 9.83 -7.65 4.00
N GLU A 118 10.95 -7.96 4.64
CA GLU A 118 11.82 -9.06 4.22
C GLU A 118 11.21 -10.42 4.58
N GLU A 119 10.84 -10.61 5.85
CA GLU A 119 10.35 -11.88 6.39
C GLU A 119 8.99 -11.74 7.10
N PRO A 120 8.21 -12.84 7.24
CA PRO A 120 6.92 -12.85 7.96
C PRO A 120 7.02 -12.32 9.40
N ASN A 121 8.17 -12.52 10.06
CA ASN A 121 8.40 -12.04 11.41
C ASN A 121 8.48 -10.51 11.50
N ASP A 122 8.99 -9.86 10.45
CA ASP A 122 9.09 -8.40 10.39
C ASP A 122 7.69 -7.77 10.27
N LEU A 123 6.82 -8.39 9.45
CA LEU A 123 5.41 -8.02 9.39
C LEU A 123 4.75 -8.14 10.77
N LEU A 124 4.97 -9.25 11.48
CA LEU A 124 4.39 -9.45 12.81
C LEU A 124 4.92 -8.42 13.82
N ALA A 125 6.19 -8.04 13.73
CA ALA A 125 6.77 -6.98 14.56
C ALA A 125 6.11 -5.63 14.30
N MET A 126 5.94 -5.26 13.03
CA MET A 126 5.25 -4.03 12.62
C MET A 126 3.79 -4.03 13.05
N GLU A 127 3.07 -5.13 12.82
CA GLU A 127 1.64 -5.24 13.10
C GLU A 127 1.33 -5.14 14.60
N ARG A 128 2.22 -5.67 15.47
CA ARG A 128 2.10 -5.56 16.93
C ARG A 128 2.13 -4.12 17.45
N THR A 129 2.69 -3.19 16.69
CA THR A 129 2.67 -1.76 17.08
C THR A 129 1.27 -1.18 17.01
N GLY A 130 0.41 -1.70 16.14
CA GLY A 130 -0.94 -1.18 15.90
C GLY A 130 -1.00 0.15 15.14
N GLU A 131 0.15 0.77 14.82
CA GLU A 131 0.21 2.09 14.18
C GLU A 131 -0.01 2.04 12.66
N PHE A 132 0.48 0.99 12.00
CA PHE A 132 0.36 0.86 10.55
C PHE A 132 -0.99 0.28 10.14
N LYS A 133 -1.78 1.05 9.36
CA LYS A 133 -3.13 0.66 8.89
C LYS A 133 -3.18 0.23 7.42
N GLY A 134 -2.04 0.20 6.74
CA GLY A 134 -1.93 -0.26 5.36
C GLY A 134 -1.88 -1.79 5.23
N ARG A 135 -1.64 -2.25 4.01
CA ARG A 135 -1.41 -3.66 3.67
C ARG A 135 0.09 -3.97 3.66
N TYR A 136 0.44 -5.26 3.64
CA TYR A 136 1.84 -5.69 3.60
C TYR A 136 2.15 -6.50 2.35
N HIS A 137 3.44 -6.61 2.04
CA HIS A 137 4.00 -7.58 1.10
C HIS A 137 5.28 -8.16 1.69
N VAL A 138 5.38 -9.50 1.76
CA VAL A 138 6.55 -10.20 2.30
C VAL A 138 7.41 -10.71 1.15
N LEU A 139 8.69 -10.32 1.13
CA LEU A 139 9.63 -10.69 0.06
C LEU A 139 10.13 -12.14 0.16
N LEU A 140 10.09 -12.72 1.37
CA LEU A 140 10.63 -14.04 1.71
C LEU A 140 12.16 -14.08 1.57
N GLY A 141 12.82 -13.07 2.12
CA GLY A 141 14.27 -12.94 2.18
C GLY A 141 14.79 -11.66 1.55
N ALA A 142 16.12 -11.51 1.58
CA ALA A 142 16.84 -10.38 1.02
C ALA A 142 17.70 -10.77 -0.19
N LEU A 143 18.11 -9.78 -0.97
CA LEU A 143 19.13 -9.97 -2.00
C LEU A 143 20.47 -10.32 -1.34
N SER A 144 21.05 -11.45 -1.71
CA SER A 144 22.38 -11.85 -1.26
C SER A 144 23.20 -12.36 -2.46
N PRO A 145 23.98 -11.48 -3.11
CA PRO A 145 24.84 -11.88 -4.21
C PRO A 145 25.89 -12.93 -3.82
N LEU A 146 26.33 -12.92 -2.56
CA LEU A 146 27.29 -13.89 -2.03
C LEU A 146 26.69 -15.29 -1.92
N ASP A 147 25.40 -15.39 -1.61
CA ASP A 147 24.67 -16.66 -1.54
C ASP A 147 23.97 -17.01 -2.87
N GLY A 148 24.18 -16.20 -3.92
CA GLY A 148 23.56 -16.38 -5.23
C GLY A 148 22.05 -16.09 -5.27
N ILE A 149 21.51 -15.38 -4.27
CA ILE A 149 20.09 -15.03 -4.17
C ILE A 149 19.86 -13.73 -4.94
N GLY A 150 19.13 -13.83 -6.06
CA GLY A 150 18.75 -12.70 -6.91
C GLY A 150 17.28 -12.28 -6.73
N PRO A 151 16.82 -11.24 -7.46
CA PRO A 151 15.44 -10.77 -7.38
C PRO A 151 14.39 -11.81 -7.78
N ASP A 152 14.76 -12.76 -8.64
CA ASP A 152 13.89 -13.83 -9.12
C ASP A 152 13.61 -14.91 -8.07
N ASP A 153 14.44 -14.98 -7.03
CA ASP A 153 14.31 -15.90 -5.89
C ASP A 153 13.42 -15.31 -4.77
N LEU A 154 13.05 -14.03 -4.90
CA LEU A 154 12.22 -13.28 -3.96
C LEU A 154 10.84 -12.99 -4.57
N LYS A 155 9.91 -12.51 -3.74
CA LYS A 155 8.57 -12.06 -4.17
C LYS A 155 8.53 -10.66 -4.77
N VAL A 156 9.58 -10.28 -5.51
CA VAL A 156 9.69 -8.96 -6.14
C VAL A 156 8.79 -8.85 -7.38
N ARG A 157 8.63 -9.91 -8.17
CA ARG A 157 7.78 -9.89 -9.39
C ARG A 157 6.30 -9.69 -9.04
N GLU A 158 5.84 -10.34 -7.99
CA GLU A 158 4.47 -10.23 -7.51
C GLU A 158 4.21 -8.85 -6.88
N LEU A 159 5.20 -8.28 -6.18
CA LEU A 159 5.14 -6.88 -5.72
C LEU A 159 4.98 -5.92 -6.90
N LEU A 160 5.81 -6.05 -7.94
CA LEU A 160 5.73 -5.21 -9.14
C LEU A 160 4.36 -5.36 -9.83
N SER A 161 3.85 -6.59 -9.94
CA SER A 161 2.53 -6.85 -10.52
C SER A 161 1.41 -6.18 -9.71
N ALA A 162 1.49 -6.21 -8.38
CA ALA A 162 0.54 -5.52 -7.51
C ALA A 162 0.59 -3.99 -7.70
N LEU A 163 1.78 -3.42 -7.82
CA LEU A 163 1.95 -1.97 -8.08
C LEU A 163 1.42 -1.57 -9.47
N VAL A 164 1.67 -2.38 -10.50
CA VAL A 164 1.14 -2.15 -11.85
C VAL A 164 -0.38 -2.22 -11.83
N ALA A 165 -0.97 -3.22 -11.17
CA ALA A 165 -2.43 -3.34 -11.04
C ALA A 165 -3.07 -2.14 -10.33
N VAL A 166 -2.39 -1.55 -9.34
CA VAL A 166 -2.84 -0.29 -8.72
C VAL A 166 -2.79 0.85 -9.73
N LYS A 167 -1.67 1.00 -10.46
CA LYS A 167 -1.51 2.05 -11.47
C LYS A 167 -2.56 1.94 -12.59
N GLU A 168 -2.89 0.74 -13.05
CA GLU A 168 -3.88 0.50 -14.11
C GLU A 168 -5.32 0.80 -13.69
N ARG A 169 -5.61 0.77 -12.37
CA ARG A 169 -6.95 1.07 -11.83
C ARG A 169 -7.17 2.55 -11.54
N ILE A 170 -6.10 3.33 -11.46
CA ILE A 170 -6.17 4.76 -11.21
C ILE A 170 -6.50 5.47 -12.53
N VAL A 171 -7.62 6.19 -12.53
CA VAL A 171 -8.11 6.99 -13.65
C VAL A 171 -8.36 8.43 -13.19
N TYR A 172 -8.52 9.34 -14.15
CA TYR A 172 -9.07 10.66 -13.88
C TYR A 172 -10.59 10.59 -13.92
N CYS A 173 -11.24 11.13 -12.88
CA CYS A 173 -12.68 11.31 -12.85
C CYS A 173 -13.16 12.07 -14.08
N THR A 174 -14.15 11.54 -14.80
CA THR A 174 -14.69 12.16 -16.03
C THR A 174 -15.39 13.49 -15.78
N ILE A 175 -15.75 13.79 -14.52
CA ILE A 175 -16.44 15.04 -14.14
C ILE A 175 -15.47 16.12 -13.66
N CYS A 176 -14.54 15.78 -12.76
CA CYS A 176 -13.68 16.77 -12.10
C CYS A 176 -12.19 16.62 -12.35
N PHE A 177 -11.77 15.59 -13.09
CA PHE A 177 -10.36 15.28 -13.36
C PHE A 177 -9.50 15.01 -12.12
N ASN A 178 -10.11 14.75 -10.95
CA ASN A 178 -9.37 14.22 -9.81
C ASN A 178 -8.90 12.79 -10.08
N VAL A 179 -7.79 12.40 -9.46
CA VAL A 179 -7.28 11.02 -9.46
C VAL A 179 -8.18 10.14 -8.59
N THR A 180 -8.64 9.01 -9.13
CA THR A 180 -9.59 8.12 -8.45
C THR A 180 -9.52 6.69 -8.97
N ASP A 181 -9.97 5.73 -8.18
CA ASP A 181 -10.16 4.32 -8.53
C ASP A 181 -11.62 3.98 -8.88
N GLN A 182 -12.52 4.97 -8.88
CA GLN A 182 -13.93 4.87 -9.22
C GLN A 182 -14.36 6.09 -10.03
N ASP A 183 -15.00 5.88 -11.18
CA ASP A 183 -15.52 6.96 -12.00
C ASP A 183 -17.06 6.92 -12.09
N PRO A 184 -17.79 7.98 -11.69
CA PRO A 184 -17.31 9.23 -11.08
C PRO A 184 -16.70 9.05 -9.68
N CYS A 185 -15.75 9.93 -9.33
CA CYS A 185 -15.10 9.88 -8.01
C CYS A 185 -16.10 10.13 -6.87
N ARG A 186 -15.74 9.70 -5.65
CA ARG A 186 -16.61 9.81 -4.45
C ARG A 186 -17.13 11.23 -4.19
N ILE A 187 -16.32 12.26 -4.44
CA ILE A 187 -16.75 13.66 -4.26
C ILE A 187 -17.77 14.08 -5.32
N CYS A 188 -17.63 13.60 -6.56
CA CYS A 188 -18.60 13.87 -7.61
C CYS A 188 -19.87 13.02 -7.48
N ALA A 189 -19.78 11.82 -6.92
CA ALA A 189 -20.93 10.96 -6.68
C ALA A 189 -21.75 11.35 -5.44
N ASP A 190 -21.17 12.14 -4.52
CA ASP A 190 -21.83 12.55 -3.28
C ASP A 190 -23.02 13.50 -3.54
N PRO A 191 -24.26 13.10 -3.21
CA PRO A 191 -25.44 13.94 -3.40
C PRO A 191 -25.56 15.05 -2.35
N GLY A 192 -24.81 14.98 -1.24
CA GLY A 192 -24.79 16.02 -0.20
C GLY A 192 -23.96 17.26 -0.58
N ARG A 193 -23.23 17.21 -1.70
CA ARG A 193 -22.38 18.31 -2.18
C ARG A 193 -23.16 19.35 -2.95
N ASP A 194 -22.93 20.62 -2.63
CA ASP A 194 -23.54 21.76 -3.32
C ASP A 194 -22.98 21.88 -4.74
N SER A 195 -23.80 21.59 -5.75
CA SER A 195 -23.44 21.75 -7.16
C SER A 195 -23.33 23.21 -7.61
N GLY A 196 -23.83 24.15 -6.80
CA GLY A 196 -23.72 25.58 -7.04
C GLY A 196 -22.36 26.18 -6.69
N LEU A 197 -21.52 25.46 -5.93
CA LEU A 197 -20.19 25.90 -5.53
C LEU A 197 -19.14 25.02 -6.21
N LEU A 198 -18.26 25.63 -7.02
CA LEU A 198 -17.19 24.93 -7.71
C LEU A 198 -15.82 25.49 -7.31
N CYS A 199 -14.95 24.65 -6.76
CA CYS A 199 -13.56 25.00 -6.43
C CYS A 199 -12.62 24.48 -7.52
N VAL A 200 -11.88 25.37 -8.16
CA VAL A 200 -10.94 25.05 -9.23
C VAL A 200 -9.52 25.05 -8.66
N VAL A 201 -8.82 23.92 -8.77
CA VAL A 201 -7.45 23.73 -8.27
C VAL A 201 -6.51 23.33 -9.41
N GLU A 202 -5.19 23.46 -9.20
CA GLU A 202 -4.19 23.06 -10.19
C GLU A 202 -4.06 21.53 -10.25
N GLU A 203 -3.84 20.90 -9.10
CA GLU A 203 -3.53 19.47 -9.02
C GLU A 203 -4.47 18.67 -8.08
N PRO A 204 -4.53 17.33 -8.23
CA PRO A 204 -5.28 16.45 -7.32
C PRO A 204 -4.88 16.60 -5.85
N ASN A 205 -3.60 16.89 -5.58
CA ASN A 205 -3.09 17.07 -4.22
C ASN A 205 -3.66 18.34 -3.56
N ASP A 206 -3.88 19.40 -4.34
CA ASP A 206 -4.48 20.65 -3.86
C ASP A 206 -5.95 20.43 -3.48
N LEU A 207 -6.67 19.63 -4.28
CA LEU A 207 -8.02 19.19 -3.93
C LEU A 207 -8.03 18.43 -2.61
N LEU A 208 -7.11 17.47 -2.42
CA LEU A 208 -7.02 16.70 -1.18
C LEU A 208 -6.69 17.59 0.02
N ALA A 209 -5.82 18.58 -0.15
CA ALA A 209 -5.50 19.54 0.90
C ALA A 209 -6.74 20.34 1.32
N MET A 210 -7.51 20.83 0.36
CA MET A 210 -8.77 21.54 0.61
C MET A 210 -9.82 20.64 1.25
N GLU A 211 -9.98 19.41 0.76
CA GLU A 211 -10.98 18.46 1.23
C GLU A 211 -10.73 18.03 2.69
N ARG A 212 -9.46 17.86 3.09
CA ARG A 212 -9.06 17.51 4.46
C ARG A 212 -9.50 18.53 5.50
N THR A 213 -9.73 19.78 5.11
CA THR A 213 -10.26 20.80 6.03
C THR A 213 -11.69 20.48 6.49
N GLY A 214 -12.46 19.75 5.68
CA GLY A 214 -13.87 19.46 5.94
C GLY A 214 -14.81 20.66 5.79
N GLU A 215 -14.29 21.86 5.52
CA GLU A 215 -15.08 23.11 5.48
C GLU A 215 -15.78 23.33 4.14
N PHE A 216 -15.13 22.96 3.02
CA PHE A 216 -15.71 23.18 1.70
C PHE A 216 -16.70 22.07 1.33
N LYS A 217 -17.98 22.43 1.14
CA LYS A 217 -19.07 21.50 0.80
C LYS A 217 -19.47 21.52 -0.68
N GLY A 218 -18.76 22.29 -1.51
CA GLY A 218 -18.97 22.33 -2.95
C GLY A 218 -18.27 21.19 -3.69
N ARG A 219 -18.29 21.27 -5.02
CA ARG A 219 -17.61 20.33 -5.92
C ARG A 219 -16.27 20.91 -6.38
N TYR A 220 -15.40 20.05 -6.90
CA TYR A 220 -14.09 20.46 -7.40
C TYR A 220 -13.97 20.32 -8.91
N HIS A 221 -12.98 21.00 -9.48
CA HIS A 221 -12.43 20.79 -10.81
C HIS A 221 -10.91 20.91 -10.76
N VAL A 222 -10.19 19.94 -11.31
CA VAL A 222 -8.73 19.90 -11.33
C VAL A 222 -8.25 20.26 -12.73
N LEU A 223 -7.38 21.28 -12.83
CA LEU A 223 -6.86 21.76 -14.11
C LEU A 223 -5.78 20.85 -14.70
N LEU A 224 -5.14 20.02 -13.87
CA LEU A 224 -3.96 19.22 -14.19
C LEU A 224 -2.74 20.08 -14.54
N GLY A 225 -2.55 21.15 -13.78
CA GLY A 225 -1.42 22.06 -13.89
C GLY A 225 -1.81 23.54 -13.88
N ALA A 226 -0.85 24.37 -14.24
CA ALA A 226 -0.97 25.81 -14.34
C ALA A 226 -0.35 26.32 -15.66
N LEU A 227 -0.75 27.51 -16.10
CA LEU A 227 -0.17 28.16 -17.27
C LEU A 227 1.30 28.49 -17.01
N SER A 228 2.17 28.00 -17.90
CA SER A 228 3.60 28.34 -17.92
C SER A 228 4.04 28.63 -19.35
N PRO A 229 3.99 29.92 -19.78
CA PRO A 229 4.49 30.30 -21.10
C PRO A 229 5.97 29.99 -21.31
N LEU A 230 6.76 29.96 -20.23
CA LEU A 230 8.19 29.63 -20.27
C LEU A 230 8.42 28.15 -20.61
N ASP A 231 7.55 27.27 -20.10
CA ASP A 231 7.59 25.83 -20.38
C ASP A 231 6.73 25.44 -21.61
N GLY A 232 6.13 26.43 -22.27
CA GLY A 232 5.23 26.23 -23.42
C GLY A 232 3.88 25.62 -23.05
N ILE A 233 3.46 25.65 -21.78
CA ILE A 233 2.18 25.13 -21.30
C ILE A 233 1.10 26.20 -21.48
N GLY A 234 0.18 25.93 -22.42
CA GLY A 234 -0.96 26.78 -22.73
C GLY A 234 -2.28 26.30 -22.11
N PRO A 235 -3.38 27.02 -22.36
CA PRO A 235 -4.70 26.64 -21.85
C PRO A 235 -5.22 25.29 -22.37
N ASP A 236 -4.82 24.90 -23.59
CA ASP A 236 -5.22 23.64 -24.23
C ASP A 236 -4.52 22.42 -23.62
N ASP A 237 -3.40 22.63 -22.92
CA ASP A 237 -2.69 21.59 -22.17
C ASP A 237 -3.32 21.35 -20.78
N LEU A 238 -4.25 22.23 -20.37
CA LEU A 238 -4.97 22.17 -19.11
C LEU A 238 -6.43 21.80 -19.32
N LYS A 239 -7.12 21.44 -18.23
CA LYS A 239 -8.57 21.15 -18.23
C LYS A 239 -9.44 22.38 -18.18
N VAL A 240 -9.06 23.44 -18.90
CA VAL A 240 -9.83 24.70 -18.99
C VAL A 240 -11.05 24.53 -19.87
N ARG A 241 -10.92 23.85 -21.02
CA ARG A 241 -12.06 23.64 -21.94
C ARG A 241 -13.17 22.85 -21.26
N GLU A 242 -12.82 21.79 -20.54
CA GLU A 242 -13.77 20.95 -19.84
C GLU A 242 -14.40 21.67 -18.63
N LEU A 243 -13.66 22.60 -17.99
CA LEU A 243 -14.24 23.51 -16.99
C LEU A 243 -15.34 24.38 -17.61
N LEU A 244 -15.09 24.97 -18.78
CA LEU A 244 -16.06 25.84 -19.46
C LEU A 244 -17.33 25.07 -19.84
N LEU A 245 -17.18 23.90 -20.47
CA LEU A 245 -18.32 23.02 -20.81
C LEU A 245 -19.14 22.66 -19.57
N ARG A 246 -18.46 22.32 -18.47
CA ARG A 246 -19.11 21.97 -17.20
C ARG A 246 -19.88 23.15 -16.58
N LEU A 247 -19.45 24.39 -16.82
CA LEU A 247 -20.12 25.59 -16.35
C LEU A 247 -21.30 26.00 -17.24
N GLU A 248 -21.23 25.72 -18.55
CA GLU A 248 -22.35 25.94 -19.48
C GLU A 248 -23.53 25.01 -19.16
N ASP A 249 -23.25 23.73 -18.87
CA ASP A 249 -24.27 22.72 -18.57
C ASP A 249 -24.68 22.66 -17.08
N GLY A 250 -23.96 23.38 -16.22
CA GLY A 250 -24.01 23.21 -14.76
C GLY A 250 -24.70 24.33 -13.98
N PRO A 251 -25.21 24.06 -12.77
CA PRO A 251 -25.88 25.06 -11.93
C PRO A 251 -24.91 25.93 -11.10
N ALA A 252 -23.63 26.03 -11.49
CA ALA A 252 -22.60 26.67 -10.69
C ALA A 252 -22.85 28.18 -10.58
N ARG A 253 -23.19 28.65 -9.38
CA ARG A 253 -23.40 30.08 -9.07
C ARG A 253 -22.10 30.76 -8.66
N GLU A 254 -21.15 30.02 -8.09
CA GLU A 254 -19.85 30.52 -7.69
C GLU A 254 -18.71 29.58 -8.08
N VAL A 255 -17.65 30.16 -8.64
CA VAL A 255 -16.38 29.50 -8.95
C VAL A 255 -15.28 30.11 -8.09
N ILE A 256 -14.75 29.30 -7.17
CA ILE A 256 -13.63 29.66 -6.32
C ILE A 256 -12.35 29.20 -7.02
N LEU A 257 -11.49 30.15 -7.37
CA LEU A 257 -10.16 29.88 -7.89
C LEU A 257 -9.23 29.59 -6.71
N ALA A 258 -8.80 28.36 -6.59
CA ALA A 258 -7.90 27.83 -5.57
C ALA A 258 -6.61 27.26 -6.20
N THR A 259 -6.14 27.89 -7.28
CA THR A 259 -4.78 27.69 -7.80
C THR A 259 -3.74 28.11 -6.77
N ASN A 260 -2.51 27.64 -6.89
CA ASN A 260 -1.42 27.90 -5.97
C ASN A 260 -1.04 29.40 -5.96
N PRO A 261 -0.59 29.94 -4.82
CA PRO A 261 -0.26 31.36 -4.68
C PRO A 261 1.15 31.70 -5.23
N ASN A 262 1.59 31.01 -6.28
CA ASN A 262 2.84 31.26 -7.00
C ASN A 262 2.59 32.05 -8.31
N VAL A 263 3.62 32.30 -9.11
CA VAL A 263 3.50 33.15 -10.31
C VAL A 263 2.57 32.50 -11.35
N GLU A 264 2.76 31.22 -11.61
CA GLU A 264 2.03 30.41 -12.58
C GLU A 264 0.55 30.27 -12.19
N GLY A 265 0.29 29.95 -10.92
CA GLY A 265 -1.05 29.81 -10.37
C GLY A 265 -1.83 31.12 -10.35
N GLU A 266 -1.15 32.25 -10.16
CA GLU A 266 -1.77 33.57 -10.26
C GLU A 266 -2.04 34.01 -11.68
N ALA A 267 -1.12 33.72 -12.62
CA ALA A 267 -1.37 33.92 -14.03
C ALA A 267 -2.58 33.09 -14.49
N THR A 268 -2.67 31.84 -14.03
CA THR A 268 -3.78 30.91 -14.30
C THR A 268 -5.09 31.43 -13.70
N ALA A 269 -5.10 31.87 -12.44
CA ALA A 269 -6.30 32.43 -11.81
C ALA A 269 -6.79 33.68 -12.56
N LEU A 270 -5.89 34.59 -12.94
CA LEU A 270 -6.25 35.81 -13.67
C LEU A 270 -6.80 35.47 -15.05
N TYR A 271 -6.20 34.51 -15.74
CA TYR A 271 -6.68 34.02 -17.03
C TYR A 271 -8.09 33.43 -16.93
N LEU A 272 -8.31 32.50 -15.99
CA LEU A 272 -9.62 31.91 -15.73
C LEU A 272 -10.66 32.97 -15.36
N ALA A 273 -10.31 33.91 -14.48
CA ALA A 273 -11.22 34.99 -14.10
C ALA A 273 -11.68 35.84 -15.30
N LYS A 274 -10.80 36.09 -16.28
CA LYS A 274 -11.16 36.81 -17.51
C LYS A 274 -12.11 36.00 -18.40
N LEU A 275 -11.92 34.69 -18.49
CA LEU A 275 -12.78 33.80 -19.27
C LEU A 275 -14.16 33.56 -18.63
N LEU A 276 -14.22 33.47 -17.31
CA LEU A 276 -15.42 33.09 -16.58
C LEU A 276 -16.38 34.25 -16.34
N ARG A 277 -15.88 35.48 -16.19
CA ARG A 277 -16.72 36.67 -15.94
C ARG A 277 -17.82 36.89 -17.00
N PRO A 278 -17.56 36.75 -18.32
CA PRO A 278 -18.60 36.86 -19.34
C PRO A 278 -19.74 35.84 -19.21
N LEU A 279 -19.53 34.70 -18.55
CA LEU A 279 -20.54 33.66 -18.36
C LEU A 279 -21.55 33.99 -17.24
N GLY A 280 -21.37 35.11 -16.53
CA GLY A 280 -22.27 35.55 -15.47
C GLY A 280 -22.13 34.80 -14.14
N VAL A 281 -21.14 33.93 -14.00
CA VAL A 281 -20.83 33.23 -12.75
C VAL A 281 -20.04 34.13 -11.79
N ARG A 282 -20.30 34.00 -10.48
CA ARG A 282 -19.52 34.72 -9.47
C ARG A 282 -18.14 34.06 -9.37
N VAL A 283 -17.08 34.81 -9.68
CA VAL A 283 -15.70 34.30 -9.56
C VAL A 283 -15.04 34.88 -8.31
N THR A 284 -14.56 34.01 -7.43
CA THR A 284 -13.85 34.39 -6.20
C THR A 284 -12.46 33.74 -6.16
N ARG A 285 -11.57 34.25 -5.31
CA ARG A 285 -10.21 33.73 -5.10
C ARG A 285 -10.05 33.42 -3.63
N ILE A 286 -9.36 32.33 -3.31
CA ILE A 286 -8.99 32.04 -1.91
C ILE A 286 -8.15 33.18 -1.33
N ALA A 287 -8.30 33.42 -0.03
CA ALA A 287 -7.57 34.48 0.65
C ALA A 287 -6.06 34.17 0.65
N ARG A 288 -5.24 35.22 0.57
CA ARG A 288 -3.81 35.14 0.83
C ARG A 288 -3.51 35.74 2.18
N GLY A 289 -2.60 35.13 2.91
CA GLY A 289 -2.20 35.65 4.22
C GLY A 289 -1.29 34.70 4.95
N LEU A 290 -1.17 34.94 6.24
CA LEU A 290 -0.29 34.20 7.13
C LEU A 290 -0.96 32.92 7.61
N PRO A 291 -0.21 31.83 7.77
CA PRO A 291 -0.73 30.64 8.44
C PRO A 291 -1.06 30.95 9.90
N VAL A 292 -2.12 30.33 10.40
CA VAL A 292 -2.46 30.40 11.84
C VAL A 292 -1.34 29.77 12.65
N GLY A 293 -0.89 30.46 13.70
CA GLY A 293 0.21 30.01 14.56
C GLY A 293 1.62 30.32 14.03
N GLY A 294 1.75 31.04 12.92
CA GLY A 294 3.03 31.58 12.46
C GLY A 294 3.37 32.93 13.11
N ASP A 295 4.67 33.19 13.31
CA ASP A 295 5.13 34.50 13.78
C ASP A 295 5.40 35.45 12.59
N LEU A 296 5.01 36.72 12.75
CA LEU A 296 5.20 37.75 11.73
C LEU A 296 6.66 37.96 11.32
N GLU A 297 7.59 37.74 12.26
CA GLU A 297 9.03 37.89 12.04
C GLU A 297 9.59 36.94 10.97
N TYR A 298 8.98 35.75 10.84
CA TYR A 298 9.44 34.72 9.91
C TYR A 298 8.67 34.72 8.58
N ALA A 299 7.71 35.63 8.41
CA ALA A 299 6.94 35.74 7.18
C ALA A 299 7.67 36.57 6.12
N ASP A 300 7.59 36.14 4.86
CA ASP A 300 8.15 36.91 3.76
C ASP A 300 7.35 38.20 3.49
N GLN A 301 8.03 39.20 2.89
CA GLN A 301 7.44 40.52 2.65
C GLN A 301 6.21 40.48 1.73
N VAL A 302 6.16 39.54 0.77
CA VAL A 302 5.04 39.42 -0.17
C VAL A 302 3.81 38.91 0.56
N THR A 303 3.97 37.88 1.40
CA THR A 303 2.89 37.35 2.25
C THR A 303 2.37 38.40 3.22
N LEU A 304 3.26 39.17 3.88
CA LEU A 304 2.87 40.26 4.78
C LEU A 304 2.08 41.36 4.05
N THR A 305 2.52 41.75 2.86
CA THR A 305 1.81 42.74 2.04
C THR A 305 0.42 42.24 1.66
N LYS A 306 0.31 40.98 1.23
CA LYS A 306 -0.98 40.37 0.88
C LYS A 306 -1.91 40.24 2.09
N ALA A 307 -1.38 39.88 3.26
CA ALA A 307 -2.15 39.83 4.50
C ALA A 307 -2.69 41.22 4.90
N LEU A 308 -1.90 42.28 4.73
CA LEU A 308 -2.31 43.66 5.01
C LEU A 308 -3.36 44.18 4.02
N GLU A 309 -3.22 43.86 2.73
CA GLU A 309 -4.23 44.16 1.69
C GLU A 309 -5.56 43.47 1.99
N GLY A 310 -5.50 42.22 2.45
CA GLY A 310 -6.67 41.38 2.78
C GLY A 310 -7.24 41.57 4.19
N ARG A 311 -6.80 42.57 4.96
CA ARG A 311 -7.25 42.77 6.35
C ARG A 311 -8.76 42.97 6.42
N ARG A 312 -9.39 42.35 7.42
CA ARG A 312 -10.83 42.44 7.66
C ARG A 312 -11.10 43.26 8.92
N GLU A 313 -12.22 43.98 8.93
CA GLU A 313 -12.72 44.63 10.14
C GLU A 313 -13.13 43.55 11.16
N ILE A 314 -12.78 43.76 12.43
CA ILE A 314 -13.19 42.88 13.53
C ILE A 314 -14.40 43.54 14.17
N SER A 315 -15.58 42.96 13.96
CA SER A 315 -16.84 43.32 14.61
C SER A 315 -17.16 42.38 15.76
#